data_AF-A0A7C7U6I0-F1
#
_entry.id   AF-A0A7C7U6I0-F1
#
_cell.length_a   1.000
_cell.length_b   1.000
_cell.length_c   1.000
_cell.angle_alpha   90.00
_cell.angle_beta   90.00
_cell.angle_gamma   90.00
#
_symmetry.space_group_name_H-M   'P 1'
#
loop_
_entity.id
_entity.type
_entity.pdbx_description
1 polymer ?
#
loop_
_entity_poly.entity_id
_entity_poly.type
_entity_poly.pdbx_seq_one_letter_code
_entity_poly.pdbx_strand_id
1 'polypeptide(L)'
;MAGSVICSTAPGGCPDPHVVNNRYQWSSAGAAPDGNAYTDFLATLNAGSFAGHADWRLPFILEVQSIPVGSGVETVANADPPDPNSGQNATGQATTCAGPPCIDPGFAAVGGPTASSHYWSASSFATNPNFAWFAYFLNGKVFSLNASNKTLGLFVRAVRAGSCD
;
A
#
# COMPACT_ATOMS: atom_id res chain seq x y z
N MET A 1 13.26 19.74 9.90
CA MET A 1 12.49 18.53 10.27
C MET A 1 11.09 18.69 9.72
N ALA A 2 10.74 18.01 8.62
CA ALA A 2 9.36 18.01 8.13
C ALA A 2 8.53 17.12 9.06
N GLY A 3 7.53 17.68 9.73
CA GLY A 3 6.66 16.97 10.66
C GLY A 3 5.80 15.92 9.95
N SER A 4 5.58 14.78 10.58
CA SER A 4 4.57 13.79 10.17
C SER A 4 3.17 14.41 10.31
N VAL A 5 2.34 14.34 9.26
CA VAL A 5 0.95 14.78 9.28
C VAL A 5 0.04 13.59 9.02
N ILE A 6 -1.09 13.51 9.74
CA ILE A 6 -2.18 12.62 9.35
C ILE A 6 -3.00 13.37 8.31
N CYS A 7 -3.00 12.91 7.07
CA CYS A 7 -3.62 13.59 5.94
C CYS A 7 -5.15 13.71 6.06
N SER A 8 -5.76 13.12 7.09
CA SER A 8 -7.20 13.27 7.38
C SER A 8 -7.58 14.64 7.94
N THR A 9 -6.60 15.45 8.36
CA THR A 9 -6.84 16.76 8.99
C THR A 9 -6.18 17.94 8.29
N ALA A 10 -5.48 17.72 7.17
CA ALA A 10 -4.78 18.78 6.44
C ALA A 10 -5.76 19.53 5.51
N PRO A 11 -5.99 20.84 5.69
CA PRO A 11 -6.79 21.63 4.77
C PRO A 11 -6.13 21.66 3.38
N GLY A 12 -6.85 21.24 2.34
CA GLY A 12 -6.35 21.28 0.95
C GLY A 12 -5.57 20.04 0.47
N GLY A 13 -5.59 18.94 1.23
CA GLY A 13 -4.82 17.72 0.91
C GLY A 13 -3.46 17.70 1.59
N CYS A 14 -2.75 16.59 1.48
CA CYS A 14 -1.47 16.41 2.14
C CYS A 14 -0.38 17.25 1.44
N PRO A 15 0.38 18.12 2.15
CA PRO A 15 1.22 19.15 1.52
C PRO A 15 2.29 18.63 0.54
N ASP A 16 2.76 17.41 0.78
CA ASP A 16 3.70 16.71 -0.08
C ASP A 16 3.52 15.18 0.11
N PRO A 17 3.06 14.44 -0.92
CA PRO A 17 2.89 12.99 -0.84
C PRO A 17 4.22 12.22 -0.71
N HIS A 18 5.36 12.88 -0.92
CA HIS A 18 6.70 12.30 -0.77
C HIS A 18 7.22 12.34 0.66
N VAL A 19 6.51 12.99 1.60
CA VAL A 19 6.84 12.91 3.02
C VAL A 19 6.54 11.50 3.52
N VAL A 20 7.62 10.73 3.75
CA VAL A 20 7.57 9.33 4.22
C VAL A 20 6.63 9.12 5.41
N ASN A 21 6.54 10.10 6.31
CA ASN A 21 5.82 9.96 7.56
C ASN A 21 4.35 10.40 7.48
N ASN A 22 3.83 10.69 6.28
CA ASN A 22 2.42 10.97 6.12
C ASN A 22 1.60 9.72 6.34
N ARG A 23 0.45 9.89 6.99
CA ARG A 23 -0.49 8.80 7.27
C ARG A 23 -1.82 9.06 6.59
N TYR A 24 -2.34 8.03 5.96
CA TYR A 24 -3.54 8.07 5.14
C TYR A 24 -4.56 7.06 5.65
N GLN A 25 -5.83 7.42 5.52
CA GLN A 25 -6.99 6.57 5.78
C GLN A 25 -7.33 5.79 4.51
N TRP A 26 -7.70 4.53 4.69
CA TRP A 26 -8.18 3.69 3.61
C TRP A 26 -9.61 4.07 3.22
N SER A 27 -10.47 4.37 4.20
CA SER A 27 -11.84 4.85 4.02
C SER A 27 -12.11 6.10 4.86
N SER A 28 -13.02 6.94 4.38
CA SER A 28 -13.60 8.06 5.12
C SER A 28 -14.64 7.59 6.16
N ALA A 29 -15.42 6.56 5.83
CA ALA A 29 -16.60 6.14 6.59
C ALA A 29 -16.60 4.65 7.00
N GLY A 30 -15.60 3.88 6.55
CA GLY A 30 -15.34 2.52 7.00
C GLY A 30 -15.45 1.45 5.93
N ALA A 31 -16.25 1.61 4.87
CA ALA A 31 -16.47 0.53 3.90
C ALA A 31 -15.82 0.79 2.53
N ALA A 32 -16.04 1.98 1.96
CA ALA A 32 -15.62 2.33 0.61
C ALA A 32 -14.13 2.73 0.54
N PRO A 33 -13.43 2.49 -0.60
CA PRO A 33 -12.06 2.96 -0.81
C PRO A 33 -12.04 4.46 -1.15
N ASP A 34 -12.56 5.28 -0.25
CA ASP A 34 -12.81 6.72 -0.42
C ASP A 34 -11.96 7.58 0.53
N GLY A 35 -11.07 6.96 1.30
CA GLY A 35 -10.12 7.68 2.15
C GLY A 35 -9.02 8.37 1.33
N ASN A 36 -8.27 9.25 1.98
CA ASN A 36 -7.20 10.03 1.36
C ASN A 36 -6.01 9.18 0.84
N ALA A 37 -5.93 7.89 1.20
CA ALA A 37 -5.03 6.97 0.49
C ALA A 37 -5.38 6.90 -1.01
N TYR A 38 -6.66 6.93 -1.35
CA TYR A 38 -7.17 6.87 -2.72
C TYR A 38 -7.38 8.27 -3.32
N THR A 39 -8.03 9.15 -2.56
CA THR A 39 -8.51 10.44 -3.08
C THR A 39 -7.45 11.54 -3.10
N ASP A 40 -6.32 11.35 -2.42
CA ASP A 40 -5.23 12.32 -2.34
C ASP A 40 -3.91 11.69 -2.80
N PHE A 41 -3.40 10.67 -2.10
CA PHE A 41 -2.12 10.04 -2.43
C PHE A 41 -2.11 9.42 -3.83
N LEU A 42 -2.99 8.45 -4.11
CA LEU A 42 -3.04 7.83 -5.44
C LEU A 42 -3.51 8.81 -6.51
N ALA A 43 -4.48 9.68 -6.21
CA ALA A 43 -4.95 10.70 -7.13
C ALA A 43 -3.81 11.63 -7.59
N THR A 44 -2.95 12.06 -6.67
CA THR A 44 -1.81 12.93 -6.97
C THR A 44 -0.74 12.21 -7.79
N LEU A 45 -0.40 10.96 -7.44
CA LEU A 45 0.56 10.17 -8.23
C LEU A 45 0.10 9.97 -9.67
N ASN A 46 -1.20 9.66 -9.85
CA ASN A 46 -1.77 9.40 -11.16
C ASN A 46 -1.93 10.67 -11.99
N ALA A 47 -2.40 11.77 -11.39
CA ALA A 47 -2.53 13.05 -12.07
C ALA A 47 -1.17 13.67 -12.44
N GLY A 48 -0.17 13.49 -11.58
CA GLY A 48 1.19 14.01 -11.78
C GLY A 48 2.05 13.17 -12.73
N SER A 49 1.54 12.03 -13.23
CA SER A 49 2.33 11.05 -13.98
C SER A 49 3.63 10.71 -13.26
N PHE A 50 3.55 10.41 -11.96
CA PHE A 50 4.74 10.19 -11.15
C PHE A 50 5.60 9.08 -11.76
N ALA A 51 6.91 9.35 -11.91
CA ALA A 51 7.86 8.50 -12.63
C ALA A 51 7.42 8.12 -14.07
N GLY A 52 6.61 8.94 -14.73
CA GLY A 52 6.11 8.69 -16.09
C GLY A 52 4.86 7.81 -16.15
N HIS A 53 4.20 7.54 -15.01
CA HIS A 53 3.13 6.56 -14.90
C HIS A 53 1.88 7.12 -14.22
N ALA A 54 0.71 6.66 -14.68
CA ALA A 54 -0.61 7.15 -14.25
C ALA A 54 -1.57 6.03 -13.80
N ASP A 55 -1.02 4.85 -13.60
CA ASP A 55 -1.70 3.59 -13.25
C ASP A 55 -1.22 3.08 -11.88
N TRP A 56 -0.92 3.99 -10.96
CA TRP A 56 -0.58 3.67 -9.58
C TRP A 56 -1.82 3.20 -8.81
N ARG A 57 -1.63 2.14 -8.03
CA ARG A 57 -2.61 1.57 -7.07
C ARG A 57 -1.94 1.24 -5.74
N LEU A 58 -2.74 1.01 -4.71
CA LEU A 58 -2.23 0.34 -3.51
C LEU A 58 -1.88 -1.12 -3.83
N PRO A 59 -0.82 -1.68 -3.21
CA PRO A 59 -0.49 -3.10 -3.31
C PRO A 59 -1.58 -3.97 -2.66
N PHE A 60 -1.78 -5.18 -3.17
CA PHE A 60 -2.51 -6.21 -2.46
C PHE A 60 -1.69 -6.74 -1.27
N ILE A 61 -2.35 -7.44 -0.36
CA ILE A 61 -1.74 -7.80 0.92
C ILE A 61 -0.45 -8.63 0.79
N LEU A 62 -0.39 -9.55 -0.18
CA LEU A 62 0.82 -10.36 -0.40
C LEU A 62 1.94 -9.55 -1.05
N GLU A 63 1.60 -8.58 -1.91
CA GLU A 63 2.58 -7.66 -2.50
C GLU A 63 3.21 -6.77 -1.44
N VAL A 64 2.42 -6.25 -0.49
CA VAL A 64 2.94 -5.38 0.58
C VAL A 64 3.73 -6.17 1.64
N GLN A 65 3.37 -7.44 1.88
CA GLN A 65 4.11 -8.34 2.76
C GLN A 65 5.47 -8.72 2.18
N SER A 66 5.56 -9.00 0.87
CA SER A 66 6.84 -9.37 0.24
C SER A 66 7.86 -8.24 0.26
N ILE A 67 7.42 -6.98 0.36
CA ILE A 67 8.33 -5.82 0.34
C ILE A 67 9.44 -5.91 1.39
N PRO A 68 9.14 -6.12 2.69
CA PRO A 68 10.15 -6.26 3.73
C PRO A 68 10.80 -7.65 3.86
N VAL A 69 10.15 -8.74 3.44
CA VAL A 69 10.63 -10.12 3.72
C VAL A 69 11.14 -10.88 2.49
N GLY A 70 10.90 -10.38 1.28
CA GLY A 70 11.20 -11.10 0.04
C GLY A 70 10.32 -12.35 -0.11
N SER A 71 10.94 -13.53 -0.14
CA SER A 71 10.27 -14.84 -0.24
C SER A 71 9.69 -15.32 1.08
N GLY A 72 8.62 -16.12 1.02
CA GLY A 72 8.00 -16.72 2.20
C GLY A 72 6.85 -15.89 2.78
N VAL A 73 6.02 -15.30 1.93
CA VAL A 73 4.81 -14.57 2.35
C VAL A 73 3.79 -15.53 2.99
N GLU A 74 3.04 -15.02 3.98
CA GLU A 74 1.98 -15.77 4.66
C GLU A 74 0.73 -15.83 3.75
N THR A 75 -0.02 -16.93 3.79
CA THR A 75 -1.28 -17.01 3.03
C THR A 75 -2.39 -16.19 3.70
N VAL A 76 -3.13 -15.40 2.92
CA VAL A 76 -4.27 -14.61 3.40
C VAL A 76 -5.57 -15.17 2.81
N ALA A 77 -6.37 -15.84 3.64
CA ALA A 77 -7.58 -16.54 3.19
C ALA A 77 -8.85 -15.66 3.07
N ASN A 78 -8.87 -14.45 3.65
CA ASN A 78 -10.07 -13.61 3.76
C ASN A 78 -9.86 -12.18 3.21
N ALA A 79 -9.23 -12.07 2.04
CA ALA A 79 -9.06 -10.81 1.32
C ALA A 79 -10.17 -10.59 0.28
N ASP A 80 -10.68 -9.36 0.20
CA ASP A 80 -11.62 -8.90 -0.83
C ASP A 80 -11.07 -7.63 -1.53
N PRO A 81 -10.76 -7.67 -2.83
CA PRO A 81 -10.86 -8.84 -3.70
C PRO A 81 -9.84 -9.94 -3.30
N PRO A 82 -10.07 -11.20 -3.70
CA PRO A 82 -9.10 -12.26 -3.51
C PRO A 82 -7.73 -11.85 -4.06
N ASP A 83 -6.67 -12.10 -3.29
CA ASP A 83 -5.32 -11.74 -3.71
C ASP A 83 -4.92 -12.59 -4.93
N PRO A 84 -4.58 -11.98 -6.08
CA PRO A 84 -4.20 -12.72 -7.28
C PRO A 84 -2.94 -13.56 -7.10
N ASN A 85 -2.11 -13.26 -6.10
CA ASN A 85 -0.88 -13.98 -5.77
C ASN A 85 -1.10 -15.04 -4.68
N SER A 86 -2.35 -15.27 -4.24
CA SER A 86 -2.69 -16.26 -3.22
C SER A 86 -2.33 -17.68 -3.67
N GLY A 87 -1.47 -18.36 -2.88
CA GLY A 87 -0.99 -19.71 -3.17
C GLY A 87 0.23 -19.78 -4.09
N GLN A 88 0.73 -18.65 -4.58
CA GLN A 88 2.01 -18.57 -5.29
C GLN A 88 3.08 -18.04 -4.33
N ASN A 89 4.09 -18.85 -3.99
CA ASN A 89 5.32 -18.37 -3.38
C ASN A 89 6.19 -17.65 -4.44
N ALA A 90 5.58 -16.75 -5.21
CA ALA A 90 6.21 -15.98 -6.25
C ALA A 90 6.48 -14.59 -5.68
N THR A 91 7.70 -14.45 -5.18
CA THR A 91 8.28 -13.20 -4.70
C THR A 91 8.11 -12.07 -5.70
N GLY A 92 7.39 -11.04 -5.26
CA GLY A 92 7.25 -9.76 -5.92
C GLY A 92 8.52 -8.88 -5.94
N GLN A 93 9.67 -9.42 -5.58
CA GLN A 93 10.93 -8.68 -5.53
C GLN A 93 11.99 -9.44 -6.31
N ALA A 94 11.87 -9.38 -7.63
CA ALA A 94 12.99 -9.66 -8.49
C ALA A 94 14.08 -8.60 -8.21
N THR A 95 15.27 -9.02 -7.77
CA THR A 95 16.46 -8.14 -7.64
C THR A 95 16.91 -7.58 -8.98
N THR A 96 16.39 -8.13 -10.08
CA THR A 96 16.38 -7.59 -11.44
C THR A 96 15.00 -7.88 -12.01
N CYS A 97 14.17 -6.86 -12.33
CA CYS A 97 12.85 -7.08 -12.92
C CYS A 97 12.98 -7.77 -14.28
N ALA A 98 12.83 -9.10 -14.30
CA ALA A 98 12.73 -9.91 -15.52
C ALA A 98 11.36 -10.60 -15.65
N GLY A 99 10.44 -10.38 -14.69
CA GLY A 99 9.06 -10.87 -14.75
C GLY A 99 8.23 -10.52 -13.49
N PRO A 100 6.89 -10.63 -13.56
CA PRO A 100 5.94 -10.23 -12.51
C PRO A 100 5.90 -11.17 -11.29
N PRO A 101 5.40 -10.72 -10.12
CA PRO A 101 5.21 -9.32 -9.72
C PRO A 101 6.57 -8.68 -9.42
N CYS A 102 6.78 -7.39 -9.74
CA CYS A 102 8.00 -6.71 -9.30
C CYS A 102 7.71 -5.27 -8.88
N ILE A 103 8.31 -4.84 -7.77
CA ILE A 103 8.39 -3.42 -7.42
C ILE A 103 9.38 -2.76 -8.37
N ASP A 104 8.95 -1.69 -9.04
CA ASP A 104 9.79 -0.88 -9.90
C ASP A 104 11.09 -0.45 -9.16
N PRO A 105 12.28 -0.82 -9.65
CA PRO A 105 13.56 -0.41 -9.04
C PRO A 105 13.75 1.10 -9.02
N GLY A 106 13.09 1.85 -9.91
CA GLY A 106 12.95 3.30 -9.84
C GLY A 106 12.21 3.75 -8.58
N PHE A 107 11.27 2.98 -8.04
CA PHE A 107 10.66 3.25 -6.72
C PHE A 107 11.56 2.82 -5.54
N ALA A 108 12.54 1.95 -5.77
CA ALA A 108 13.57 1.60 -4.80
C ALA A 108 14.78 2.58 -4.85
N ALA A 109 15.08 3.14 -6.03
CA ALA A 109 16.18 4.06 -6.29
C ALA A 109 15.78 5.55 -6.13
N VAL A 110 14.52 5.90 -6.42
CA VAL A 110 13.83 7.13 -5.99
C VAL A 110 13.12 6.89 -4.63
N GLY A 111 13.32 5.70 -4.05
CA GLY A 111 12.76 5.29 -2.77
C GLY A 111 13.28 6.13 -1.63
N GLY A 112 12.52 7.18 -1.30
CA GLY A 112 12.64 7.86 -0.03
C GLY A 112 12.62 6.86 1.14
N PRO A 113 13.07 7.30 2.33
CA PRO A 113 13.17 6.45 3.52
C PRO A 113 11.90 5.61 3.72
N THR A 114 12.06 4.37 4.16
CA THR A 114 10.93 3.49 4.50
C THR A 114 10.80 3.45 6.01
N ALA A 115 9.72 4.00 6.57
CA ALA A 115 9.49 3.89 8.00
C ALA A 115 9.13 2.44 8.38
N SER A 116 9.69 1.93 9.48
CA SER A 116 9.29 0.64 10.06
C SER A 116 7.93 0.78 10.75
N SER A 117 6.85 0.72 9.97
CA SER A 117 5.48 0.92 10.46
C SER A 117 4.46 0.05 9.71
N HIS A 118 3.17 0.28 9.98
CA HIS A 118 2.06 -0.42 9.34
C HIS A 118 1.69 0.25 8.01
N TYR A 119 1.59 -0.53 6.94
CA TYR A 119 1.28 -0.06 5.60
C TYR A 119 0.00 -0.68 5.07
N TRP A 120 -0.93 0.16 4.61
CA TRP A 120 -2.17 -0.28 4.00
C TRP A 120 -1.93 -1.13 2.75
N SER A 121 -2.81 -2.12 2.57
CA SER A 121 -3.03 -2.79 1.29
C SER A 121 -4.38 -2.40 0.69
N ALA A 122 -4.60 -2.73 -0.59
CA ALA A 122 -5.89 -2.61 -1.25
C ALA A 122 -6.91 -3.66 -0.76
N SER A 123 -6.46 -4.70 -0.06
CA SER A 123 -7.30 -5.83 0.35
C SER A 123 -8.20 -5.46 1.53
N SER A 124 -9.51 -5.52 1.32
CA SER A 124 -10.51 -5.47 2.40
C SER A 124 -10.61 -6.81 3.12
N PHE A 125 -11.09 -6.81 4.36
CA PHE A 125 -11.37 -8.03 5.08
C PHE A 125 -12.76 -8.57 4.68
N ALA A 126 -12.78 -9.74 4.04
CA ALA A 126 -13.97 -10.24 3.34
C ALA A 126 -15.21 -10.41 4.24
N THR A 127 -15.04 -10.82 5.50
CA THR A 127 -16.17 -11.07 6.41
C THR A 127 -16.61 -9.85 7.20
N ASN A 128 -15.82 -8.77 7.22
CA ASN A 128 -16.22 -7.49 7.81
C ASN A 128 -15.58 -6.33 7.01
N PRO A 129 -16.35 -5.67 6.12
CA PRO A 129 -15.82 -4.67 5.21
C PRO A 129 -15.36 -3.39 5.91
N ASN A 130 -15.56 -3.24 7.22
CA ASN A 130 -15.01 -2.13 8.00
C ASN A 130 -13.50 -2.24 8.26
N PHE A 131 -12.92 -3.40 7.98
CA PHE A 131 -11.50 -3.68 8.16
C PHE A 131 -10.80 -3.87 6.81
N ALA A 132 -9.53 -3.48 6.77
CA ALA A 132 -8.62 -3.74 5.65
C ALA A 132 -7.36 -4.41 6.17
N TRP A 133 -6.66 -5.09 5.27
CA TRP A 133 -5.39 -5.73 5.55
C TRP A 133 -4.24 -4.73 5.44
N PHE A 134 -3.24 -4.91 6.31
CA PHE A 134 -2.00 -4.15 6.29
C PHE A 134 -0.83 -5.07 6.68
N ALA A 135 0.40 -4.68 6.29
CA ALA A 135 1.62 -5.38 6.68
C ALA A 135 2.54 -4.48 7.52
N TYR A 136 3.29 -5.09 8.43
CA TYR A 136 4.27 -4.40 9.26
C TYR A 136 5.67 -4.45 8.64
N PHE A 137 6.24 -3.29 8.30
CA PHE A 137 7.53 -3.14 7.61
C PHE A 137 8.76 -3.30 8.51
N LEU A 138 8.63 -4.07 9.59
CA LEU A 138 9.75 -4.58 10.38
C LEU A 138 10.02 -6.07 10.08
N ASN A 139 8.95 -6.83 9.85
CA ASN A 139 9.01 -8.29 9.77
C ASN A 139 7.99 -8.90 8.78
N GLY A 140 7.29 -8.07 8.01
CA GLY A 140 6.29 -8.50 7.03
C GLY A 140 5.04 -9.11 7.63
N LYS A 141 4.80 -9.03 8.94
CA LYS A 141 3.60 -9.63 9.54
C LYS A 141 2.34 -8.95 9.02
N VAL A 142 1.36 -9.76 8.66
CA VAL A 142 0.07 -9.32 8.10
C VAL A 142 -1.01 -9.28 9.19
N PHE A 143 -1.89 -8.30 9.12
CA PHE A 143 -2.95 -8.07 10.10
C PHE A 143 -4.23 -7.57 9.42
N SER A 144 -5.39 -7.90 10.00
CA SER A 144 -6.72 -7.40 9.56
C SER A 144 -7.77 -7.39 10.66
N LEU A 145 -7.78 -8.41 11.51
CA LEU A 145 -8.77 -8.57 12.57
C LEU A 145 -8.34 -7.83 13.84
N ASN A 146 -9.27 -7.04 14.41
CA ASN A 146 -9.14 -6.30 15.67
C ASN A 146 -8.09 -5.18 15.75
N ALA A 147 -7.29 -4.96 14.70
CA ALA A 147 -6.21 -3.97 14.72
C ALA A 147 -6.43 -2.76 13.80
N SER A 148 -7.35 -2.78 12.83
CA SER A 148 -7.42 -1.69 11.84
C SER A 148 -8.80 -1.44 11.25
N ASN A 149 -9.47 -0.47 11.84
CA ASN A 149 -10.56 0.27 11.20
C ASN A 149 -9.99 1.02 9.98
N LYS A 150 -10.64 0.94 8.83
CA LYS A 150 -10.25 1.62 7.58
C LYS A 150 -10.13 3.15 7.72
N THR A 151 -10.69 3.74 8.78
CA THR A 151 -10.56 5.16 9.12
C THR A 151 -9.28 5.51 9.90
N LEU A 152 -8.42 4.54 10.24
CA LEU A 152 -7.13 4.84 10.87
C LEU A 152 -6.12 5.37 9.83
N GLY A 153 -5.28 6.32 10.27
CA GLY A 153 -4.16 6.79 9.45
C GLY A 153 -2.98 5.82 9.53
N LEU A 154 -2.70 5.08 8.45
CA LEU A 154 -1.50 4.24 8.30
C LEU A 154 -0.64 4.71 7.12
N PHE A 155 0.54 4.14 6.96
CA PHE A 155 1.42 4.45 5.84
C PHE A 155 0.89 3.81 4.56
N VAL A 156 1.29 4.34 3.41
CA VAL A 156 0.91 3.81 2.09
C VAL A 156 2.13 3.67 1.20
N ARG A 157 2.05 2.73 0.26
CA ARG A 157 2.97 2.59 -0.87
C ARG A 157 2.14 2.38 -2.13
N ALA A 158 2.67 2.81 -3.26
CA ALA A 158 2.07 2.58 -4.56
C ALA A 158 2.82 1.48 -5.32
N VAL A 159 2.06 0.69 -6.09
CA VAL A 159 2.55 -0.24 -7.12
C VAL A 159 1.77 0.00 -8.40
N ARG A 160 2.21 -0.54 -9.54
CA ARG A 160 1.56 -0.35 -10.84
C ARG A 160 0.36 -1.30 -11.03
N ALA A 161 -0.70 -0.82 -11.67
CA ALA A 161 -1.91 -1.57 -11.99
C ALA A 161 -1.73 -2.28 -13.34
N GLY A 162 -1.05 -3.42 -13.32
CA GLY A 162 -0.67 -4.17 -14.52
C GLY A 162 0.75 -3.80 -14.94
N SER A 163 1.70 -4.70 -14.71
CA SER A 163 3.07 -4.55 -15.19
C SER A 163 3.31 -5.59 -16.28
N CYS A 164 2.87 -5.25 -17.48
CA CYS A 164 3.25 -5.92 -18.72
C CYS A 164 3.33 -4.85 -19.81
N ASP A 165 4.53 -4.35 -20.07
CA ASP A 165 5.02 -4.02 -21.41
C ASP A 165 6.52 -4.35 -21.44
#